data_AF-A0A954RJ10-F1
#
_entry.id   AF-A0A954RJ10-F1
#
_cell.length_a   1.000
_cell.length_b   1.000
_cell.length_c   1.000
_cell.angle_alpha   90.00
_cell.angle_beta   90.00
_cell.angle_gamma   90.00
#
_symmetry.space_group_name_H-M   'P 1'
#
loop_
_entity.id
_entity.type
_entity.pdbx_description
1 polymer ?
#
loop_
_entity_poly.entity_id
_entity_poly.type
_entity_poly.pdbx_seq_one_letter_code
_entity_poly.pdbx_strand_id
1 'polypeptide(L)'
;MRWRNVRLIFRREVRDQLRDRRTLFMIAVLPILLYPALGIGMVYMLLGFQERPRTVVILGAESLPEQPPLLNEEGDQFVSSWFNISQDASRLNVVSDLPQADATAGTGDKESD
;
A
#
# COMPACT_ATOMS: atom_id res chain seq x y z
N MET A 1 17.35 11.71 -57.05
CA MET A 1 15.94 11.93 -56.60
C MET A 1 15.72 13.41 -56.30
N ARG A 2 14.58 13.98 -56.69
CA ARG A 2 14.26 15.40 -56.44
C ARG A 2 13.77 15.59 -54.99
N TRP A 3 14.70 15.83 -54.07
CA TRP A 3 14.44 16.10 -52.64
C TRP A 3 13.38 17.16 -52.35
N ARG A 4 13.23 18.16 -53.25
CA ARG A 4 12.21 19.20 -53.15
C ARG A 4 10.78 18.63 -53.18
N ASN A 5 10.53 17.61 -54.01
CA ASN A 5 9.21 17.01 -54.13
C ASN A 5 8.87 16.14 -52.91
N VAL A 6 9.86 15.39 -52.42
CA VAL A 6 9.73 14.56 -51.20
C VAL A 6 9.35 15.42 -50.00
N ARG A 7 10.02 16.57 -49.81
CA ARG A 7 9.73 17.49 -48.70
C ARG A 7 8.31 18.10 -48.78
N LEU A 8 7.82 18.38 -49.99
CA LEU A 8 6.46 18.91 -50.19
C LEU A 8 5.39 17.87 -49.83
N ILE A 9 5.58 16.62 -50.25
CA ILE A 9 4.67 15.51 -49.95
C ILE A 9 4.68 15.24 -48.43
N PHE A 10 5.86 15.14 -47.83
CA PHE A 10 6.00 14.90 -46.39
C PHE A 10 5.28 15.96 -45.55
N ARG A 11 5.45 17.25 -45.86
CA ARG A 11 4.81 18.33 -45.10
C ARG A 11 3.28 18.37 -45.29
N ARG A 12 2.77 17.83 -46.40
CA ARG A 12 1.32 17.65 -46.60
C ARG A 12 0.81 16.51 -45.74
N GLU A 13 1.48 15.36 -45.80
CA GLU A 13 1.12 14.15 -45.07
C GLU A 13 1.15 14.35 -43.54
N VAL A 14 2.22 14.95 -43.01
CA VAL A 14 2.31 15.25 -41.58
C VAL A 14 1.21 16.22 -41.13
N ARG A 15 0.85 17.21 -41.97
CA ARG A 15 -0.28 18.10 -41.65
C ARG A 15 -1.60 17.35 -41.68
N ASP A 16 -1.74 16.38 -42.56
CA ASP A 16 -2.95 15.56 -42.68
C ASP A 16 -3.09 14.63 -41.48
N GLN A 17 -2.01 13.97 -41.06
CA GLN A 17 -1.97 13.19 -39.83
C GLN A 17 -2.17 14.05 -38.57
N LEU A 18 -1.64 15.30 -38.55
CA LEU A 18 -1.92 16.28 -37.50
C LEU A 18 -3.40 16.69 -37.41
N ARG A 19 -4.13 16.65 -38.52
CA ARG A 19 -5.58 16.91 -38.54
C ARG A 19 -6.38 15.71 -38.07
N ASP A 20 -5.84 14.50 -38.21
CA ASP A 20 -6.41 13.31 -37.58
C ASP A 20 -6.09 13.27 -36.08
N ARG A 21 -6.72 14.20 -35.36
CA ARG A 21 -6.64 14.33 -33.90
C ARG A 21 -7.09 13.06 -33.18
N ARG A 22 -7.94 12.22 -33.81
CA ARG A 22 -8.43 10.98 -33.18
C ARG A 22 -7.29 9.98 -33.08
N THR A 23 -6.56 9.79 -34.17
CA THR A 23 -5.41 8.88 -34.24
C THR A 23 -4.24 9.40 -33.39
N LEU A 24 -3.89 10.68 -33.51
CA LEU A 24 -2.82 11.27 -32.70
C LEU A 24 -3.12 11.28 -31.21
N PHE A 25 -4.38 11.52 -30.82
CA PHE A 25 -4.78 11.41 -29.43
C PHE A 25 -4.59 9.98 -28.92
N MET A 26 -5.01 8.97 -29.68
CA MET A 26 -4.85 7.57 -29.27
C MET A 26 -3.40 7.12 -29.16
N ILE A 27 -2.52 7.56 -30.06
CA ILE A 27 -1.13 7.09 -30.09
C ILE A 27 -0.23 7.88 -29.13
N ALA A 28 -0.49 9.18 -28.94
CA ALA A 28 0.36 10.02 -28.09
C ALA A 28 -0.29 10.30 -26.73
N VAL A 29 -1.52 10.82 -26.70
CA VAL A 29 -2.13 11.32 -25.46
C VAL A 29 -2.66 10.20 -24.59
N LEU A 30 -3.37 9.23 -25.19
CA LEU A 30 -3.95 8.11 -24.47
C LEU A 30 -2.90 7.32 -23.68
N PRO A 31 -1.76 6.86 -24.22
CA PRO A 31 -0.78 6.12 -23.40
C PRO A 31 -0.15 6.99 -22.32
N ILE A 32 0.10 8.27 -22.58
CA ILE A 32 0.63 9.21 -21.59
C ILE A 32 -0.33 9.39 -20.40
N LEU A 33 -1.64 9.32 -20.61
CA LEU A 33 -2.63 9.40 -19.53
C LEU A 33 -2.97 8.05 -18.92
N LEU A 34 -3.25 7.05 -19.77
CA LEU A 34 -3.75 5.75 -19.39
C LEU A 34 -2.72 4.95 -18.62
N TYR A 35 -1.45 4.94 -19.05
CA TYR A 35 -0.44 4.11 -18.39
C TYR A 35 -0.13 4.60 -16.97
N PRO A 36 0.09 5.91 -16.72
CA PRO A 36 0.21 6.41 -15.36
C PRO A 36 -1.06 6.22 -14.54
N ALA A 37 -2.25 6.44 -15.11
CA ALA A 37 -3.51 6.23 -14.40
C ALA A 37 -3.68 4.78 -13.94
N LEU A 38 -3.36 3.81 -14.82
CA LEU A 38 -3.37 2.38 -14.48
C LEU A 38 -2.32 2.06 -13.41
N GLY A 39 -1.09 2.57 -13.55
CA GLY A 39 -0.02 2.35 -12.56
C GLY A 39 -0.39 2.89 -11.17
N ILE A 40 -0.91 4.12 -11.11
CA ILE A 40 -1.41 4.73 -9.88
C ILE A 40 -2.56 3.90 -9.30
N GLY A 41 -3.52 3.48 -10.13
CA GLY A 41 -4.63 2.63 -9.72
C GLY A 41 -4.17 1.29 -9.12
N MET A 42 -3.18 0.65 -9.72
CA MET A 42 -2.57 -0.58 -9.19
C MET A 42 -1.91 -0.36 -7.83
N VAL A 43 -1.17 0.73 -7.65
CA VAL A 43 -0.56 1.08 -6.36
C VAL A 43 -1.62 1.32 -5.29
N TYR A 44 -2.69 2.05 -5.59
CA TYR A 44 -3.81 2.25 -4.66
C TYR A 44 -4.48 0.93 -4.27
N MET A 45 -4.67 0.02 -5.23
CA MET A 45 -5.23 -1.30 -4.96
C MET A 45 -4.31 -2.10 -4.02
N LEU A 46 -3.00 -2.12 -4.29
CA LEU A 46 -2.01 -2.79 -3.46
C LEU A 46 -1.95 -2.23 -2.03
N LEU A 47 -2.02 -0.90 -1.90
CA LEU A 47 -2.08 -0.23 -0.59
C LEU A 47 -3.41 -0.50 0.13
N GLY A 48 -4.52 -0.60 -0.60
CA GLY A 48 -5.82 -0.93 -0.05
C GLY A 48 -5.91 -2.37 0.50
N PHE A 49 -5.14 -3.29 -0.07
CA PHE A 49 -4.99 -4.66 0.45
C PHE A 49 -4.07 -4.76 1.66
N GLN A 50 -3.39 -3.68 2.08
CA GLN A 50 -2.67 -3.71 3.36
C GLN A 50 -3.71 -3.83 4.48
N GLU A 51 -3.82 -5.03 5.04
CA GLU A 51 -4.70 -5.34 6.16
C GLU A 51 -4.29 -4.46 7.34
N ARG A 52 -5.12 -3.48 7.69
CA ARG A 52 -4.87 -2.62 8.85
C ARG A 52 -4.91 -3.49 10.11
N PRO A 53 -3.88 -3.45 10.96
CA PRO A 53 -3.91 -4.20 12.20
C PRO A 53 -5.10 -3.73 13.03
N ARG A 54 -5.95 -4.68 13.45
CA ARG A 54 -7.12 -4.37 14.28
C ARG A 54 -6.73 -4.44 15.75
N THR A 55 -7.10 -3.42 16.50
CA THR A 55 -6.90 -3.43 17.95
C THR A 55 -8.01 -4.22 18.63
N VAL A 56 -7.65 -5.21 19.43
CA VAL A 56 -8.55 -6.01 20.27
C VAL A 56 -8.25 -5.66 21.71
N VAL A 57 -9.28 -5.24 22.45
CA VAL A 57 -9.16 -4.96 23.88
C VAL A 57 -9.65 -6.19 24.64
N ILE A 58 -8.85 -6.67 25.58
CA ILE A 58 -9.18 -7.77 26.48
C ILE A 58 -9.26 -7.20 27.90
N LEU A 59 -10.38 -7.42 28.56
CA LEU A 59 -10.64 -7.04 29.94
C LEU A 59 -10.73 -8.30 30.80
N GLY A 60 -10.21 -8.25 32.02
CA GLY A 60 -10.12 -9.40 32.91
C GLY A 60 -9.06 -10.40 32.43
N ALA A 61 -7.99 -9.94 31.80
CA ALA A 61 -6.94 -10.82 31.29
C ALA A 61 -6.23 -11.59 32.43
N GLU A 62 -6.30 -11.10 33.67
CA GLU A 62 -5.85 -11.81 34.88
C GLU A 62 -6.66 -13.09 35.18
N SER A 63 -7.87 -13.20 34.64
CA SER A 63 -8.74 -14.37 34.83
C SER A 63 -8.54 -15.46 33.77
N LEU A 64 -7.60 -15.26 32.84
CA LEU A 64 -7.30 -16.24 31.80
C LEU A 64 -6.65 -17.50 32.40
N PRO A 65 -7.02 -18.69 31.91
CA PRO A 65 -6.41 -19.94 32.35
C PRO A 65 -4.91 -19.98 31.98
N GLU A 66 -4.07 -20.46 32.90
CA GLU A 66 -2.61 -20.55 32.68
C GLU A 66 -2.23 -21.47 31.51
N GLN A 67 -3.05 -22.50 31.24
CA GLN A 67 -2.90 -23.36 30.08
C GLN A 67 -4.26 -23.66 29.41
N PRO A 68 -4.31 -23.63 28.07
CA PRO A 68 -3.27 -23.16 27.14
C PRO A 68 -3.22 -21.61 27.11
N PRO A 69 -2.02 -20.99 27.05
CA PRO A 69 -1.89 -19.54 27.06
C PRO A 69 -2.51 -18.92 25.81
N LEU A 70 -3.40 -17.95 26.02
CA LEU A 70 -4.05 -17.21 24.94
C LEU A 70 -3.17 -16.05 24.44
N LEU A 71 -2.49 -15.38 25.36
CA LEU A 71 -1.58 -14.27 25.12
C LEU A 71 -0.12 -14.71 25.24
N ASN A 72 0.78 -13.96 24.62
CA ASN A 72 2.21 -14.06 24.89
C ASN A 72 2.55 -13.62 26.32
N GLU A 73 3.80 -13.82 26.75
CA GLU A 73 4.26 -13.47 28.10
C GLU A 73 4.13 -11.96 28.40
N GLU A 74 4.17 -11.12 27.37
CA GLU A 74 4.05 -9.65 27.46
C GLU A 74 2.59 -9.16 27.48
N GLY A 75 1.62 -10.00 27.10
CA GLY A 75 0.19 -9.66 27.12
C GLY A 75 -0.28 -8.72 25.99
N ASP A 76 0.56 -8.46 25.00
CA ASP A 76 0.32 -7.51 23.89
C ASP A 76 -0.03 -8.20 22.56
N GLN A 77 0.06 -9.53 22.51
CA GLN A 77 -0.27 -10.31 21.32
C GLN A 77 -0.88 -11.68 21.65
N PHE A 78 -1.72 -12.20 20.75
CA PHE A 78 -2.15 -13.59 20.79
C PHE A 78 -1.01 -14.54 20.41
N VAL A 79 -0.98 -15.72 21.03
CA VAL A 79 0.00 -16.76 20.67
C VAL A 79 -0.23 -17.20 19.21
N SER A 80 0.82 -17.17 18.40
CA SER A 80 0.74 -17.43 16.95
C SER A 80 0.26 -18.84 16.58
N SER A 81 0.34 -19.80 17.50
CA SER A 81 -0.12 -21.18 17.30
C SER A 81 -1.64 -21.31 17.17
N TRP A 82 -2.39 -20.30 17.61
CA TRP A 82 -3.85 -20.25 17.46
C TRP A 82 -4.31 -19.89 16.05
N PHE A 83 -3.38 -19.46 15.19
CA PHE A 83 -3.67 -19.04 13.82
C PHE A 83 -3.26 -20.12 12.83
N ASN A 84 -4.09 -20.34 11.80
CA ASN A 84 -3.76 -21.21 10.68
C ASN A 84 -2.52 -20.70 9.93
N ILE A 85 -2.32 -19.38 9.91
CA ILE A 85 -1.13 -18.70 9.39
C ILE A 85 -0.54 -17.91 10.55
N SER A 86 0.65 -18.30 11.01
CA SER A 86 1.29 -17.67 12.19
C SER A 86 1.47 -16.16 12.07
N GLN A 87 1.64 -15.66 10.84
CA GLN A 87 1.80 -14.24 10.55
C GLN A 87 0.53 -13.42 10.84
N ASP A 88 -0.65 -14.04 10.88
CA ASP A 88 -1.92 -13.36 11.15
C ASP A 88 -1.99 -12.79 12.58
N ALA A 89 -1.23 -13.36 13.53
CA ALA A 89 -1.13 -12.82 14.88
C ALA A 89 -0.63 -11.35 14.88
N SER A 90 0.24 -10.97 13.94
CA SER A 90 0.73 -9.59 13.80
C SER A 90 -0.31 -8.60 13.26
N ARG A 91 -1.43 -9.11 12.77
CA ARG A 91 -2.56 -8.31 12.26
C ARG A 91 -3.54 -7.92 13.37
N LEU A 92 -3.34 -8.41 14.59
CA LEU A 92 -4.13 -8.06 15.76
C LEU A 92 -3.22 -7.44 16.82
N ASN A 93 -3.49 -6.19 17.17
CA ASN A 93 -2.82 -5.54 18.30
C ASN A 93 -3.67 -5.78 19.55
N VAL A 94 -3.12 -6.39 20.58
CA VAL A 94 -3.87 -6.70 21.81
C VAL A 94 -3.55 -5.67 22.88
N VAL A 95 -4.59 -5.06 23.42
CA VAL A 95 -4.48 -4.22 24.63
C VAL A 95 -5.17 -4.99 25.74
N SER A 96 -4.39 -5.47 26.69
CA SER A 96 -4.89 -6.14 27.90
C SER A 96 -4.78 -5.22 29.11
N ASP A 97 -5.54 -5.53 30.16
CA ASP A 97 -5.47 -4.89 31.47
C ASP A 97 -4.42 -5.53 32.40
N LEU A 98 -3.56 -6.39 31.87
CA LEU A 98 -2.40 -6.90 32.58
C LEU A 98 -1.40 -5.75 32.83
N PRO A 99 -0.61 -5.82 33.92
CA PRO A 99 0.49 -4.88 34.14
C PRO A 99 1.51 -5.04 33.01
N GLN A 100 1.43 -4.16 32.01
CA GLN A 100 2.35 -4.15 30.90
C GLN A 100 3.74 -3.81 31.46
N ALA A 101 4.71 -4.69 31.24
CA ALA A 101 6.11 -4.42 31.58
C ALA A 101 6.63 -3.33 30.63
N ASP A 102 6.38 -2.08 30.98
CA ASP A 102 6.95 -0.85 30.43
C ASP A 102 7.19 -0.80 28.91
N ALA A 103 6.14 -0.43 28.16
CA ALA A 103 6.27 0.18 26.84
C ALA A 103 6.71 1.68 26.93
N THR A 104 7.60 2.01 27.87
CA THR A 104 8.18 3.36 28.03
C THR A 104 9.68 3.36 27.72
N ALA A 105 10.05 2.94 26.52
CA ALA A 105 11.41 3.10 26.01
C ALA A 105 11.41 3.32 24.48
N GLY A 106 10.80 4.41 24.04
CA GLY A 106 10.66 4.65 22.60
C GLY A 106 10.13 6.00 22.13
N THR A 107 10.21 7.07 22.93
CA THR A 107 10.23 8.45 22.40
C THR A 107 11.00 9.31 23.38
N GLY A 108 12.33 9.20 23.29
CA GLY A 108 13.22 10.15 23.93
C GLY A 108 13.06 11.52 23.28
N ASP A 109 12.97 12.52 24.14
CA ASP A 109 13.20 13.92 23.88
C ASP A 109 14.25 14.14 22.76
N LYS A 110 13.85 14.92 21.76
CA LYS A 110 14.76 15.82 21.07
C LYS A 110 14.20 17.23 21.17
N GLU A 111 14.29 17.78 22.37
CA GLU A 111 14.38 19.21 22.59
C GLU A 111 15.72 19.48 23.29
N SER A 112 16.70 20.01 22.54
CA SER A 112 17.89 20.77 22.99
C SER A 112 18.86 20.96 21.81
N ASP A 113 18.74 22.07 21.08
CA ASP A 113 19.72 23.17 20.96
C ASP A 113 19.31 24.15 19.84
#